data_AF-A0A8T2PVR7-F1
#
_entry.id   AF-A0A8T2PVR7-F1
#
_cell.length_a   1.000
_cell.length_b   1.000
_cell.length_c   1.000
_cell.angle_alpha   90.00
_cell.angle_beta   90.00
_cell.angle_gamma   90.00
#
_symmetry.space_group_name_H-M   'P 1'
#
loop_
_entity.id
_entity.type
_entity.pdbx_description
1 polymer ?
#
loop_
_entity_poly.entity_id
_entity_poly.type
_entity_poly.pdbx_seq_one_letter_code
_entity_poly.pdbx_strand_id
1 'polypeptide(L)'
;MEYLIGIQGPDFVLVAADNVAASSIIQMKHDYDKMFKLSEKILLLCVGEAGDTVQFAEYIQKNVQLYKMRNGYELSPAAAANFTRKNLADYLRSRSQRGITPVSSRSHDTSHLRVLRECVIEREREKVKE
;
A
#
# COMPACT_ATOMS: atom_id res chain seq x y z
N MET A 1 -14.89 -7.91 4.72
CA MET A 1 -13.89 -7.32 5.62
C MET A 1 -12.59 -8.06 5.35
N GLU A 2 -11.55 -7.33 4.97
CA GLU A 2 -10.25 -7.88 4.58
C GLU A 2 -9.28 -7.78 5.76
N TYR A 3 -8.30 -8.68 5.82
CA TYR A 3 -7.40 -8.79 6.98
C TYR A 3 -5.95 -8.80 6.53
N LEU A 4 -5.17 -7.93 7.18
CA LEU A 4 -3.72 -7.84 7.02
C LEU A 4 -3.09 -8.01 8.40
N ILE A 5 -2.02 -8.80 8.47
CA ILE A 5 -1.19 -8.92 9.66
C ILE A 5 0.28 -8.86 9.26
N GLY A 6 1.05 -8.12 10.04
CA GLY A 6 2.50 -8.02 9.91
C GLY A 6 3.16 -8.20 11.27
N ILE A 7 4.22 -9.00 11.33
CA ILE A 7 5.03 -9.21 12.52
C ILE A 7 6.47 -8.85 12.17
N GLN A 8 7.04 -7.89 12.88
CA GLN A 8 8.46 -7.55 12.81
C GLN A 8 9.24 -8.43 13.79
N GLY A 9 10.14 -9.24 13.26
CA GLY A 9 11.19 -9.91 14.01
C GLY A 9 12.48 -9.08 14.03
N PRO A 10 13.54 -9.56 14.70
CA PRO A 10 14.81 -8.84 14.81
C PRO A 10 15.51 -8.57 13.47
N ASP A 11 15.41 -9.51 12.52
CA ASP A 11 16.13 -9.46 11.23
C ASP A 11 15.20 -9.66 10.01
N PHE A 12 13.90 -9.86 10.23
CA PHE A 12 12.92 -10.12 9.18
C PHE A 12 11.56 -9.53 9.53
N VAL A 13 10.73 -9.35 8.51
CA VAL A 13 9.32 -9.02 8.68
C VAL A 13 8.49 -10.05 7.95
N LEU A 14 7.54 -10.63 8.65
CA LEU A 14 6.57 -11.56 8.10
C LEU A 14 5.25 -10.82 7.91
N VAL A 15 4.64 -10.96 6.74
CA VAL A 15 3.32 -10.42 6.46
C VAL A 15 2.41 -11.51 5.91
N ALA A 16 1.13 -11.42 6.27
CA ALA A 16 0.09 -12.27 5.72
C ALA A 16 -1.14 -11.42 5.43
N ALA A 17 -1.83 -11.77 4.35
CA ALA A 17 -3.07 -11.16 3.91
C ALA A 17 -4.09 -12.26 3.60
N ASP A 18 -5.37 -11.95 3.70
CA ASP A 18 -6.42 -12.83 3.20
C ASP A 18 -6.48 -12.78 1.66
N ASN A 19 -6.73 -13.92 1.03
CA ASN A 19 -6.80 -14.03 -0.43
C ASN A 19 -8.21 -13.85 -1.01
N VAL A 20 -9.18 -13.48 -0.17
CA VAL A 20 -10.59 -13.41 -0.56
C VAL A 20 -10.92 -12.00 -1.05
N ALA A 21 -11.47 -11.91 -2.25
CA ALA A 21 -12.16 -10.73 -2.76
C ALA A 21 -13.66 -10.98 -2.74
N ALA A 22 -14.38 -10.31 -1.84
CA ALA A 22 -15.82 -10.45 -1.67
C ALA A 22 -16.54 -9.14 -1.98
N SER A 23 -17.68 -9.23 -2.67
CA SER A 23 -18.59 -8.12 -2.92
C SER A 23 -19.97 -8.50 -2.42
N SER A 24 -20.52 -7.70 -1.50
CA SER A 24 -21.76 -8.04 -0.78
C SER A 24 -21.64 -9.40 -0.09
N ILE A 25 -22.58 -10.32 -0.31
CA ILE A 25 -22.59 -11.69 0.24
C ILE A 25 -21.80 -12.70 -0.60
N ILE A 26 -21.32 -12.31 -1.78
CA ILE A 26 -20.69 -13.22 -2.75
C ILE A 26 -19.16 -13.08 -2.69
N GLN A 27 -18.47 -14.21 -2.55
CA GLN A 27 -17.02 -14.28 -2.74
C GLN A 27 -16.74 -14.39 -4.25
N MET A 28 -16.09 -13.38 -4.82
CA MET A 28 -15.81 -13.33 -6.25
C MET A 28 -14.56 -14.12 -6.61
N LYS A 29 -13.53 -14.06 -5.75
CA LYS A 29 -12.22 -14.65 -6.00
C LYS A 29 -11.59 -15.11 -4.68
N HIS A 30 -10.90 -16.26 -4.71
CA HIS A 30 -10.20 -16.84 -3.54
C HIS A 30 -8.66 -16.77 -3.66
N ASP A 31 -8.14 -16.32 -4.80
CA ASP A 31 -6.71 -16.11 -5.10
C ASP A 31 -6.43 -14.64 -5.45
N TYR A 32 -6.92 -13.71 -4.62
CA TYR A 32 -6.64 -12.28 -4.77
C TYR A 32 -5.40 -11.90 -3.96
N ASP A 33 -4.34 -11.46 -4.64
CA ASP A 33 -3.13 -10.97 -3.99
C ASP A 33 -3.26 -9.48 -3.64
N LYS A 34 -3.09 -9.18 -2.35
CA LYS A 34 -3.17 -7.82 -1.77
C LYS A 34 -1.78 -7.22 -1.53
N MET A 35 -0.72 -7.95 -1.93
CA MET A 35 0.67 -7.56 -1.76
C MET A 35 1.22 -6.90 -3.03
N PHE A 36 1.78 -5.71 -2.87
CA PHE A 36 2.38 -4.93 -3.94
C PHE A 36 3.87 -4.75 -3.69
N LYS A 37 4.70 -5.33 -4.57
CA LYS A 37 6.16 -5.19 -4.49
C LYS A 37 6.58 -3.81 -5.00
N LEU A 38 7.06 -2.93 -4.13
CA LEU A 38 7.55 -1.59 -4.51
C LEU A 38 9.01 -1.63 -4.96
N SER A 39 9.82 -2.46 -4.31
CA SER A 39 11.25 -2.65 -4.57
C SER A 39 11.64 -4.07 -4.12
N GLU A 40 12.91 -4.47 -4.27
CA GLU A 40 13.40 -5.77 -3.80
C GLU A 40 13.26 -5.95 -2.28
N LYS A 41 13.30 -4.85 -1.52
CA LYS A 41 13.27 -4.86 -0.05
C LYS A 41 12.00 -4.25 0.56
N ILE A 42 11.08 -3.75 -0.26
CA ILE A 42 9.90 -3.03 0.19
C ILE A 42 8.64 -3.65 -0.41
N LEU A 43 7.73 -4.05 0.47
CA LEU A 43 6.42 -4.58 0.13
C LEU A 43 5.34 -3.71 0.78
N LEU A 44 4.30 -3.41 0.02
CA LEU A 44 3.15 -2.61 0.42
C LEU A 44 1.91 -3.51 0.43
N LEU A 45 1.14 -3.48 1.51
CA LEU A 45 -0.16 -4.14 1.57
C LEU A 45 -1.23 -3.06 1.57
N CYS A 46 -2.23 -3.22 0.70
CA CYS A 46 -3.33 -2.27 0.57
C CYS A 46 -4.67 -2.98 0.70
N VAL A 47 -5.55 -2.40 1.50
CA VAL A 47 -6.93 -2.83 1.75
C VAL A 47 -7.81 -1.59 1.77
N GLY A 48 -9.04 -1.72 1.26
CA GLY A 48 -9.95 -0.59 1.08
C GLY A 48 -10.99 -0.84 0.01
N GLU A 49 -11.53 0.23 -0.55
CA GLU A 49 -12.53 0.16 -1.61
C GLU A 49 -11.93 -0.46 -2.89
N ALA A 50 -12.72 -1.31 -3.55
CA ALA A 50 -12.33 -1.96 -4.79
C ALA A 50 -12.08 -0.89 -5.88
N GLY A 51 -10.88 -0.92 -6.48
CA GLY A 51 -10.45 0.04 -7.49
C GLY A 51 -9.54 1.13 -6.92
N ASP A 52 -9.91 1.78 -5.82
CA ASP A 52 -9.07 2.81 -5.20
C ASP A 52 -7.76 2.22 -4.65
N THR A 53 -7.82 1.01 -4.08
CA THR A 53 -6.63 0.29 -3.56
C THR A 53 -5.62 -0.01 -4.65
N VAL A 54 -6.08 -0.52 -5.79
CA VAL A 54 -5.23 -0.87 -6.95
C VAL A 54 -4.60 0.39 -7.53
N GLN A 55 -5.41 1.43 -7.76
CA GLN A 55 -4.92 2.69 -8.34
C GLN A 55 -3.91 3.37 -7.43
N PHE A 56 -4.15 3.39 -6.12
CA PHE A 56 -3.21 3.96 -5.17
C PHE A 56 -1.92 3.13 -5.08
N ALA A 57 -2.03 1.81 -4.99
CA ALA A 57 -0.86 0.93 -4.89
C ALA A 57 0.02 1.01 -6.14
N GLU A 58 -0.57 0.98 -7.33
CA GLU A 58 0.14 1.12 -8.61
C GLU A 58 0.79 2.51 -8.72
N TYR A 59 0.07 3.57 -8.35
CA TYR A 59 0.63 4.92 -8.33
C TYR A 59 1.90 5.01 -7.46
N ILE A 60 1.87 4.45 -6.25
CA ILE A 60 3.04 4.44 -5.38
C ILE A 60 4.16 3.57 -5.96
N GLN A 61 3.83 2.38 -6.49
CA GLN A 61 4.80 1.47 -7.10
C GLN A 61 5.56 2.14 -8.26
N LYS A 62 4.85 2.79 -9.18
CA LYS A 62 5.48 3.44 -10.33
C LYS A 62 6.36 4.62 -9.92
N ASN A 63 5.94 5.40 -8.92
CA ASN A 63 6.76 6.52 -8.44
C ASN A 63 8.04 6.06 -7.72
N VAL A 64 7.97 5.00 -6.92
CA VAL A 64 9.16 4.41 -6.28
C VAL A 64 10.11 3.83 -7.32
N GLN A 65 9.57 3.13 -8.32
CA GLN A 65 10.38 2.58 -9.42
C GLN A 65 11.02 3.67 -10.28
N LEU A 66 10.28 4.75 -10.57
CA LEU A 66 10.81 5.91 -11.29
C LEU A 66 11.93 6.58 -10.50
N TYR A 67 11.80 6.70 -9.18
CA TYR A 67 12.87 7.24 -8.35
C TYR A 67 14.14 6.38 -8.44
N LYS A 68 14.01 5.04 -8.39
CA LYS A 68 15.13 4.11 -8.57
C LYS A 68 15.84 4.32 -9.91
N MET A 69 15.08 4.50 -10.99
CA MET A 69 15.64 4.73 -12.34
C MET A 69 16.33 6.10 -12.46
N ARG A 70 15.76 7.15 -11.87
CA ARG A 70 16.28 8.51 -11.98
C ARG A 70 17.52 8.73 -11.12
N ASN A 71 17.53 8.18 -9.91
CA ASN A 71 18.56 8.45 -8.92
C ASN A 71 19.63 7.34 -8.86
N GLY A 72 19.36 6.15 -9.43
CA GLY A 72 20.28 5.01 -9.45
C GLY A 72 20.35 4.21 -8.15
N TYR A 73 19.59 4.59 -7.12
CA TYR A 73 19.50 3.88 -5.83
C TYR A 73 18.05 3.71 -5.36
N GLU A 74 17.80 2.71 -4.52
CA GLU A 74 16.48 2.42 -3.98
C GLU A 74 16.10 3.37 -2.82
N LEU A 75 14.81 3.66 -2.66
CA LEU A 75 14.34 4.38 -1.47
C LEU A 75 14.57 3.56 -0.21
N SER A 76 14.91 4.25 0.89
CA SER A 76 14.83 3.62 2.21
C SER A 76 13.37 3.35 2.57
N PRO A 77 13.08 2.29 3.34
CA PRO A 77 11.74 2.01 3.85
C PRO A 77 11.12 3.21 4.58
N ALA A 78 11.87 3.89 5.44
CA ALA A 78 11.37 5.08 6.13
C ALA A 78 10.96 6.21 5.15
N ALA A 79 11.75 6.44 4.10
CA ALA A 79 11.41 7.42 3.06
C ALA A 79 10.16 7.02 2.27
N ALA A 80 10.05 5.74 1.91
CA ALA A 80 8.88 5.22 1.21
C ALA A 80 7.63 5.34 2.10
N ALA A 81 7.72 5.05 3.40
CA ALA A 81 6.62 5.23 4.36
C ALA A 81 6.13 6.68 4.42
N ASN A 82 7.07 7.61 4.52
CA ASN A 82 6.76 9.05 4.57
C ASN A 82 6.14 9.53 3.25
N PHE A 83 6.65 9.04 2.11
CA PHE A 83 6.09 9.34 0.79
C PHE A 83 4.64 8.83 0.66
N THR A 84 4.38 7.57 1.00
CA THR A 84 3.04 6.96 0.93
C THR A 84 2.07 7.68 1.87
N ARG A 85 2.50 7.97 3.12
CA ARG A 85 1.68 8.70 4.10
C ARG A 85 1.34 10.11 3.63
N LYS A 86 2.29 10.83 3.04
CA LYS A 86 2.06 12.18 2.51
C LYS A 86 1.03 12.14 1.38
N ASN A 87 1.21 11.27 0.39
CA ASN A 87 0.26 11.13 -0.72
C ASN A 87 -1.14 10.75 -0.26
N LEU A 88 -1.25 9.84 0.72
CA LEU A 88 -2.52 9.49 1.33
C LEU A 88 -3.15 10.69 2.05
N ALA A 89 -2.36 11.44 2.82
CA ALA A 89 -2.84 12.58 3.58
C ALA A 89 -3.25 13.76 2.66
N ASP A 90 -2.61 13.90 1.50
CA ASP A 90 -3.01 14.85 0.46
C ASP A 90 -4.27 14.37 -0.27
N TYR A 91 -4.40 13.05 -0.52
CA TYR A 91 -5.59 12.44 -1.09
C TYR A 91 -6.83 12.67 -0.21
N LEU A 92 -6.71 12.42 1.10
CA LEU A 92 -7.78 12.63 2.09
C LEU A 92 -8.22 14.10 2.23
N ARG A 93 -7.33 15.05 1.97
CA ARG A 93 -7.61 16.50 2.08
C ARG A 93 -8.08 17.13 0.76
N SER A 94 -7.91 16.44 -0.36
CA SER A 94 -8.40 16.94 -1.65
C SER A 94 -9.93 16.82 -1.71
N ARG A 95 -10.61 17.90 -2.16
CA ARG A 95 -12.08 18.11 -2.02
C ARG A 95 -12.98 17.16 -2.83
N SER A 96 -12.42 16.18 -3.52
CA SER A 96 -13.13 15.10 -4.19
C SER A 96 -12.16 13.97 -4.45
N GLN A 97 -12.65 12.72 -4.55
CA GLN A 97 -12.17 11.78 -5.56
C GLN A 97 -11.62 12.59 -6.74
N ARG A 98 -10.31 12.65 -6.97
CA ARG A 98 -9.80 13.39 -8.13
C ARG A 98 -10.32 12.65 -9.37
N GLY A 99 -11.23 13.31 -10.07
CA GLY A 99 -11.98 12.78 -11.19
C GLY A 99 -11.05 12.18 -12.25
N ILE A 100 -11.15 10.86 -12.42
CA ILE A 100 -11.93 10.21 -13.48
C ILE A 100 -12.51 8.94 -12.84
N THR A 101 -13.71 9.03 -12.29
CA THR A 101 -14.52 7.82 -12.01
C THR A 101 -15.53 7.69 -13.15
N PRO A 102 -15.52 6.61 -13.96
CA PRO A 102 -16.74 6.22 -14.63
C PRO A 102 -17.80 5.97 -13.56
N VAL A 103 -19.01 6.41 -13.86
CA VAL A 103 -20.22 6.36 -13.03
C VAL A 103 -20.40 4.99 -12.38
N SER A 104 -20.17 4.87 -11.07
CA SER A 104 -21.03 4.08 -10.19
C SER A 104 -20.81 4.46 -8.72
N SER A 105 -21.94 4.68 -8.04
CA SER A 105 -22.12 4.65 -6.58
C SER A 105 -21.40 5.70 -5.71
N ARG A 106 -22.08 6.84 -5.67
CA ARG A 106 -22.41 7.64 -4.47
C ARG A 106 -22.39 6.84 -3.15
N SER A 107 -21.76 7.46 -2.15
CA SER A 107 -21.91 7.26 -0.70
C SER A 107 -21.64 5.85 -0.17
N HIS A 108 -20.51 5.63 0.49
CA HIS A 108 -20.37 4.97 1.81
C HIS A 108 -19.00 5.37 2.39
N ASP A 109 -19.02 5.95 3.58
CA ASP A 109 -17.91 6.23 4.51
C ASP A 109 -16.46 6.02 3.99
N THR A 110 -15.79 7.13 3.69
CA THR A 110 -14.33 7.21 3.46
C THR A 110 -13.49 6.92 4.72
N SER A 111 -14.11 6.48 5.82
CA SER A 111 -13.43 6.09 7.07
C SER A 111 -12.67 4.76 7.00
N HIS A 112 -12.77 4.03 5.88
CA HIS A 112 -12.18 2.70 5.71
C HIS A 112 -10.83 2.66 5.01
N LEU A 113 -10.29 3.80 4.53
CA LEU A 113 -8.85 3.90 4.20
C LEU A 113 -8.02 3.95 5.49
N ARG A 114 -8.10 2.89 6.30
CA ARG A 114 -7.00 2.53 7.20
C ARG A 114 -5.93 1.91 6.32
N VAL A 115 -5.13 2.75 5.68
CA VAL A 115 -3.73 2.39 5.48
C VAL A 115 -3.21 2.23 6.90
N LEU A 116 -3.18 0.97 7.36
CA LEU A 116 -2.65 0.61 8.65
C LEU A 116 -1.37 1.42 8.83
N ARG A 117 -1.33 2.20 9.91
CA ARG A 117 -0.09 2.76 10.43
C ARG A 117 0.92 1.61 10.37
N GLU A 118 1.92 1.78 9.52
CA GLU A 118 3.06 0.87 9.37
C GLU A 118 2.78 -0.43 8.62
N CYS A 119 2.91 -0.41 7.30
CA CYS A 119 3.53 -1.53 6.60
C CYS A 119 4.42 -1.00 5.47
N VAL A 120 5.48 -0.30 5.87
CA VAL A 120 6.65 -0.16 5.03
C VAL A 120 7.77 -0.88 5.76
N ILE A 121 8.11 -2.04 5.25
CA ILE A 121 8.97 -3.02 5.89
C ILE A 121 10.41 -2.51 5.93
N GLU A 122 10.94 -2.28 7.14
CA GLU A 122 12.34 -1.98 7.39
C GLU A 122 13.25 -3.18 7.07
N ARG A 123 14.36 -2.89 6.39
CA ARG A 123 15.57 -3.70 6.38
C ARG A 123 16.77 -2.80 6.70
N GLU A 124 16.74 -2.15 7.86
CA GLU A 124 17.83 -1.32 8.38
C GLU A 124 18.66 -2.14 9.38
N ARG A 125 19.71 -2.80 8.86
CA ARG A 125 20.98 -2.87 9.59
C ARG A 125 22.06 -2.41 8.63
N GLU A 126 22.24 -1.10 8.56
CA GLU A 126 23.54 -0.51 8.26
C GLU A 126 24.51 -1.02 9.35
N LYS A 127 25.25 -2.10 9.06
CA LYS A 127 26.49 -2.39 9.81
C LYS A 127 27.57 -1.44 9.30
N VAL A 128 27.56 -0.22 9.83
CA VAL A 128 28.73 0.67 9.86
C VAL A 128 29.35 0.56 11.25
N LYS A 129 30.38 -0.29 11.39
CA LYS A 129 31.67 0.00 12.04
C LYS A 129 32.44 -1.29 12.39
N GLU A 130 33.69 -1.27 11.90
CA GLU A 130 34.88 -2.13 12.09
C GLU A 130 34.82 -3.60 11.65
#